data_AF-X1NGG8-F1
#
_entry.id   AF-X1NGG8-F1
#
_cell.length_a   1.000
_cell.length_b   1.000
_cell.length_c   1.000
_cell.angle_alpha   90.00
_cell.angle_beta   90.00
_cell.angle_gamma   90.00
#
_symmetry.space_group_name_H-M   'P 1'
#
loop_
_entity.id
_entity.type
_entity.pdbx_description
1 polymer ?
#
loop_
_entity_poly.entity_id
_entity_poly.type
_entity_poly.pdbx_seq_one_letter_code
_entity_poly.pdbx_strand_id
1 'polypeptide(L)'
;MELSTIYEPVQKDLVKVEDRLRSVSKVDFPNLSELLDYSLRSNGKMVRPVLTLLSGKFYDYNLDYLLPMATAVEIMHTATLVHDDAIDKSLV
;
A
#
# COMPACT_ATOMS: atom_id res chain seq x y z
N MET A 1 -17.87 13.94 10.43
CA MET A 1 -17.73 12.58 9.87
C MET A 1 -16.42 12.06 10.38
N GLU A 2 -16.42 10.94 11.11
CA GLU A 2 -15.20 10.37 11.69
C GLU A 2 -14.38 9.65 10.62
N LEU A 3 -13.05 9.63 10.75
CA LEU A 3 -12.19 8.99 9.74
C LEU A 3 -12.46 7.47 9.66
N SER A 4 -12.79 6.84 10.79
CA SER A 4 -13.14 5.42 10.87
C SER A 4 -14.30 5.05 9.95
N THR A 5 -15.32 5.91 9.84
CA THR A 5 -16.50 5.65 8.99
C THR A 5 -16.17 5.71 7.49
N ILE A 6 -15.06 6.36 7.11
CA ILE A 6 -14.58 6.38 5.71
C ILE A 6 -13.94 5.04 5.34
N TYR A 7 -13.23 4.41 6.28
CA TYR A 7 -12.44 3.20 6.04
C TYR A 7 -13.31 1.93 6.14
N GLU A 8 -14.33 1.97 6.99
CA GLU A 8 -15.27 0.86 7.26
C GLU A 8 -15.75 0.11 6.00
N PRO A 9 -16.17 0.77 4.89
CA PRO A 9 -16.71 0.07 3.72
C PRO A 9 -15.70 -0.80 2.96
N VAL A 10 -14.40 -0.57 3.17
CA VAL A 10 -13.30 -1.25 2.44
C VAL A 10 -12.32 -1.94 3.39
N GLN A 11 -12.55 -1.90 4.70
CA GLN A 11 -11.60 -2.37 5.71
C GLN A 11 -11.21 -3.85 5.52
N LYS A 12 -12.16 -4.72 5.17
CA LYS A 12 -11.89 -6.14 4.90
C LYS A 12 -10.96 -6.36 3.71
N ASP A 13 -11.10 -5.53 2.67
CA ASP A 13 -10.28 -5.65 1.47
C ASP A 13 -8.94 -4.92 1.62
N LEU A 14 -8.88 -3.89 2.47
CA LEU A 14 -7.64 -3.23 2.84
C LEU A 14 -6.65 -4.20 3.51
N VAL A 15 -7.13 -5.11 4.36
CA VAL A 15 -6.30 -6.17 4.95
C VAL A 15 -5.65 -7.02 3.86
N LYS A 16 -6.37 -7.33 2.78
CA LYS A 16 -5.81 -8.10 1.64
C LYS A 16 -4.74 -7.31 0.89
N VAL A 17 -4.90 -5.98 0.79
CA VAL A 17 -3.85 -5.11 0.21
C VAL A 17 -2.61 -5.16 1.08
N GLU A 18 -2.74 -5.06 2.41
CA GLU A 18 -1.62 -5.17 3.35
C GLU A 18 -0.91 -6.52 3.24
N ASP A 19 -1.65 -7.62 3.17
CA ASP A 19 -1.09 -8.96 2.98
C ASP A 19 -0.33 -9.07 1.65
N ARG A 20 -0.86 -8.46 0.58
CA ARG A 20 -0.21 -8.45 -0.73
C ARG A 20 1.05 -7.59 -0.72
N LEU A 21 1.05 -6.43 -0.07
CA LEU A 21 2.25 -5.61 0.13
C LEU A 21 3.34 -6.39 0.89
N ARG A 22 2.98 -7.09 1.97
CA ARG A 22 3.92 -7.96 2.71
C ARG A 22 4.44 -9.13 1.86
N SER A 23 3.69 -9.59 0.87
CA SER A 23 4.17 -10.63 -0.04
C SER A 23 5.23 -10.11 -1.02
N VAL A 24 5.22 -8.81 -1.34
CA VAL A 24 6.16 -8.18 -2.28
C VAL A 24 7.58 -8.12 -1.70
N SER A 25 7.73 -8.04 -0.38
CA SER A 25 9.05 -8.08 0.27
C SER A 25 9.71 -9.47 0.26
N LYS A 26 8.98 -10.53 -0.09
CA LYS A 26 9.50 -11.91 -0.14
C LYS A 26 10.20 -12.17 -1.47
N VAL A 27 11.49 -11.85 -1.52
CA VAL A 27 12.35 -12.05 -2.70
C VAL A 27 13.54 -12.93 -2.35
N ASP A 28 14.10 -13.63 -3.35
CA ASP A 28 15.26 -14.53 -3.22
C ASP A 28 16.60 -13.77 -3.06
N PHE A 29 16.59 -12.68 -2.31
CA PHE A 29 17.77 -11.89 -1.98
C PHE A 29 17.62 -11.29 -0.57
N PRO A 30 18.29 -11.86 0.46
CA PRO A 30 18.03 -11.55 1.86
C PRO A 30 18.10 -10.05 2.21
N ASN A 31 19.16 -9.36 1.75
CA ASN A 31 19.35 -7.94 2.08
C ASN A 31 18.26 -7.05 1.45
N LEU A 32 17.81 -7.39 0.24
CA LEU A 32 16.73 -6.66 -0.43
C LEU A 32 15.40 -6.97 0.22
N SER A 33 15.18 -8.23 0.62
CA SER A 33 13.98 -8.62 1.35
C SER A 33 13.85 -7.83 2.66
N GLU A 34 14.93 -7.66 3.41
CA GLU A 34 14.96 -6.86 4.64
C GLU A 34 14.66 -5.37 4.37
N LEU A 35 15.28 -4.77 3.36
CA LEU A 35 15.01 -3.38 2.98
C LEU A 35 13.56 -3.18 2.50
N LEU A 36 13.05 -4.09 1.68
CA LEU A 36 11.66 -4.05 1.22
C LEU A 36 10.68 -4.25 2.37
N ASP A 37 10.96 -5.15 3.31
CA ASP A 37 10.13 -5.37 4.49
C ASP A 37 10.11 -4.12 5.37
N TYR A 38 11.24 -3.43 5.53
CA TYR A 38 11.31 -2.15 6.24
C TYR A 38 10.48 -1.07 5.54
N SER A 39 10.67 -0.86 4.23
CA SER A 39 10.00 0.20 3.48
C SER A 39 8.50 -0.05 3.26
N LEU A 40 8.07 -1.31 3.13
CA LEU A 40 6.68 -1.70 2.88
C LEU A 40 5.90 -2.03 4.15
N ARG A 41 6.55 -2.08 5.32
CA ARG A 41 5.85 -2.26 6.60
C ARG A 41 4.87 -1.10 6.81
N SER A 42 3.59 -1.44 6.82
CA SER A 42 2.50 -0.49 6.99
C SER A 42 2.49 0.09 8.42
N ASN A 43 3.08 1.27 8.58
CA ASN A 43 2.75 2.23 9.63
C ASN A 43 2.10 3.51 9.04
N GLY A 44 1.80 3.49 7.74
CA GLY A 44 1.20 4.59 7.02
C GLY A 44 -0.32 4.62 7.16
N LYS A 45 -0.92 5.73 6.70
CA LYS A 45 -2.38 5.91 6.73
C LYS A 45 -3.13 5.09 5.65
N MET A 46 -2.42 4.41 4.74
CA MET A 46 -2.99 3.61 3.65
C MET A 46 -4.05 4.35 2.80
N VAL A 47 -3.93 5.68 2.71
CA VAL A 47 -4.95 6.54 2.06
C VAL A 47 -5.11 6.19 0.59
N ARG A 48 -4.01 5.87 -0.12
CA ARG A 48 -4.05 5.58 -1.55
C ARG A 48 -4.75 4.25 -1.87
N PRO A 49 -4.45 3.12 -1.17
CA PRO A 49 -5.25 1.91 -1.23
C PRO A 49 -6.73 2.14 -0.95
N VAL A 50 -7.04 2.87 0.12
CA VAL A 50 -8.43 3.13 0.53
C VAL A 50 -9.17 3.93 -0.53
N LEU A 51 -8.57 4.99 -1.07
CA LEU A 51 -9.15 5.75 -2.17
C LEU A 51 -9.37 4.86 -3.40
N THR A 52 -8.41 4.01 -3.75
CA THR A 52 -8.54 3.09 -4.90
C THR A 52 -9.72 2.13 -4.73
N LEU A 53 -9.84 1.51 -3.54
CA LEU A 53 -10.95 0.60 -3.23
C LEU A 53 -12.30 1.33 -3.19
N LEU A 54 -12.37 2.50 -2.55
CA LEU A 54 -13.58 3.31 -2.49
C LEU A 54 -14.01 3.81 -3.87
N SER A 55 -13.07 4.17 -4.75
CA SER A 55 -13.36 4.54 -6.13
C SER A 55 -14.10 3.42 -6.89
N GLY A 56 -13.73 2.16 -6.64
CA GLY A 56 -14.43 1.00 -7.21
C GLY A 56 -15.89 0.88 -6.77
N LYS A 57 -16.26 1.43 -5.59
CA LYS A 57 -17.64 1.40 -5.09
C LYS A 57 -18.60 2.32 -5.87
N PHE A 58 -18.09 3.26 -6.66
CA PHE A 58 -18.90 4.12 -7.52
C PHE A 58 -19.30 3.45 -8.85
N TYR A 59 -18.75 2.28 -9.17
CA TYR A 59 -19.05 1.52 -10.37
C TYR A 59 -19.11 0.01 -10.04
N ASP A 60 -18.43 -0.83 -10.83
CA ASP A 60 -18.30 -2.26 -10.59
C ASP A 60 -17.16 -2.54 -9.59
N TYR A 61 -17.54 -3.03 -8.40
CA TYR A 61 -16.59 -3.40 -7.36
C TYR A 61 -16.01 -4.79 -7.64
N ASN A 62 -15.04 -4.84 -8.55
CA ASN A 62 -14.35 -6.07 -8.90
C ASN A 62 -12.97 -6.14 -8.23
N LEU A 63 -12.87 -6.98 -7.19
CA LEU A 63 -11.66 -7.10 -6.39
C LEU A 63 -10.47 -7.70 -7.17
N ASP A 64 -10.72 -8.48 -8.23
CA ASP A 64 -9.65 -9.05 -9.06
C ASP A 64 -8.84 -7.96 -9.77
N TYR A 65 -9.48 -6.82 -10.08
CA TYR A 65 -8.82 -5.64 -10.63
C TYR A 65 -8.39 -4.65 -9.55
N LEU A 66 -9.24 -4.42 -8.53
CA LEU A 66 -8.97 -3.41 -7.52
C LEU A 66 -7.81 -3.79 -6.59
N LEU A 67 -7.65 -5.07 -6.24
CA LEU A 67 -6.58 -5.53 -5.36
C LEU A 67 -5.18 -5.28 -5.94
N PRO A 68 -4.85 -5.72 -7.18
CA PRO A 68 -3.54 -5.40 -7.77
C PRO A 68 -3.35 -3.89 -7.98
N MET A 69 -4.40 -3.14 -8.33
CA MET A 69 -4.30 -1.69 -8.48
C MET A 69 -4.01 -0.96 -7.16
N ALA A 70 -4.76 -1.25 -6.10
CA ALA A 70 -4.55 -0.64 -4.78
C ALA A 70 -3.15 -0.96 -4.23
N THR A 71 -2.68 -2.20 -4.46
CA THR A 71 -1.31 -2.61 -4.10
C THR A 71 -0.27 -1.84 -4.92
N ALA A 72 -0.43 -1.79 -6.25
CA ALA A 72 0.53 -1.13 -7.15
C ALA A 72 0.68 0.37 -6.86
N VAL A 73 -0.43 1.06 -6.55
CA VAL A 73 -0.39 2.47 -6.20
C VAL A 73 0.39 2.71 -4.91
N GLU A 74 0.24 1.84 -3.90
CA GLU A 74 1.00 1.98 -2.65
C GLU A 74 2.48 1.62 -2.84
N ILE A 75 2.80 0.59 -3.64
CA ILE A 75 4.20 0.30 -4.01
C ILE A 75 4.82 1.50 -4.72
N MET A 76 4.12 2.12 -5.66
CA MET A 76 4.60 3.31 -6.37
C MET A 76 4.82 4.47 -5.41
N HIS A 77 3.93 4.68 -4.44
CA HIS A 77 4.11 5.67 -3.39
C HIS A 77 5.35 5.40 -2.53
N THR A 78 5.54 4.17 -2.06
CA THR A 78 6.72 3.79 -1.28
C THR A 78 7.99 3.97 -2.10
N ALA A 79 7.96 3.64 -3.39
CA ALA A 79 9.09 3.84 -4.28
C ALA A 79 9.48 5.31 -4.38
N THR A 80 8.53 6.24 -4.51
CA THR A 80 8.86 7.67 -4.53
C THR A 80 9.46 8.12 -3.21
N LEU A 81 8.93 7.67 -2.06
CA LEU A 81 9.50 8.02 -0.74
C LEU A 81 10.96 7.60 -0.60
N VAL A 82 11.28 6.35 -0.99
CA VAL A 82 12.66 5.85 -0.95
C VAL A 82 13.60 6.67 -1.84
N HIS A 83 13.13 7.07 -3.03
CA HIS A 83 13.93 7.90 -3.94
C HIS A 83 14.08 9.33 -3.41
N ASP A 84 13.03 9.90 -2.83
CA ASP A 84 13.04 11.23 -2.22
C ASP A 84 14.04 11.28 -1.06
N ASP A 85 14.00 10.30 -0.15
CA ASP A 85 14.94 10.21 0.99
C ASP A 85 16.40 10.11 0.54
N ALA A 86 16.67 9.37 -0.54
CA ALA A 86 18.00 9.25 -1.12
C ALA A 86 18.49 10.56 -1.77
N ILE A 87 17.60 11.31 -2.42
CA ILE A 87 17.91 12.60 -3.05
C ILE A 87 18.12 13.69 -1.99
N ASP A 88 17.22 13.76 -1.02
CA ASP A 88 17.16 14.82 -0.01
C ASP A 88 18.20 14.66 1.10
N LYS A 89 18.91 13.51 1.12
CA LYS A 89 19.82 13.12 2.21
C LYS A 89 19.12 13.21 3.57
N SER A 90 17.83 12.86 3.58
CA SER A 90 17.07 12.70 4.81
C SER A 90 17.85 11.74 5.72
N LEU A 91 18.19 12.20 6.93
CA LEU A 91 18.85 11.34 7.92
C LEU A 91 17.85 10.25 8.29
N VAL A 92 18.14 9.02 7.89
CA VAL A 92 17.49 7.81 8.39
C VAL A 92 17.88 7.61 9.86
#